data_AF-A0A432EI12-F1
#
_entry.id   AF-A0A432EI12-F1
#
_cell.length_a   1.000
_cell.length_b   1.000
_cell.length_c   1.000
_cell.angle_alpha   90.00
_cell.angle_beta   90.00
_cell.angle_gamma   90.00
#
_symmetry.space_group_name_H-M   'P 1'
#
loop_
_entity.id
_entity.type
_entity.pdbx_description
1 polymer ?
#
loop_
_entity_poly.entity_id
_entity_poly.type
_entity_poly.pdbx_seq_one_letter_code
_entity_poly.pdbx_strand_id
1 'polypeptide(L)'
;MKQTLPVLAIALMVSAPGAAQARSSVLTDPPPVKFGCQLPMKTVQNKLKQAFIKRGWTAKWVGNGRLVGRIKVRNKHTLVVSVKYNTRQFDIDFKNSDNLKYRV
;
A
#
# COMPACT_ATOMS: atom_id res chain seq x y z
N MET A 1 -14.72 -67.37 -19.68
CA MET A 1 -14.43 -67.26 -18.24
C MET A 1 -13.26 -66.29 -18.05
N LYS A 2 -13.41 -65.33 -17.09
CA LYS A 2 -12.37 -64.46 -16.46
C LYS A 2 -11.86 -63.27 -17.34
N GLN A 3 -12.36 -62.03 -17.17
CA GLN A 3 -12.04 -60.98 -16.16
C GLN A 3 -10.53 -60.57 -16.21
N THR A 4 -10.09 -59.31 -16.36
CA THR A 4 -10.47 -58.05 -15.68
C THR A 4 -9.99 -56.77 -16.42
N LEU A 5 -10.88 -55.76 -16.47
CA LEU A 5 -10.76 -54.31 -16.15
C LEU A 5 -9.48 -53.46 -16.42
N PRO A 6 -9.66 -52.13 -16.67
CA PRO A 6 -8.82 -51.28 -17.51
C PRO A 6 -7.64 -50.62 -16.80
N VAL A 7 -6.56 -50.37 -17.55
CA VAL A 7 -5.37 -49.65 -17.10
C VAL A 7 -5.69 -48.16 -16.92
N LEU A 8 -5.72 -47.76 -15.65
CA LEU A 8 -5.71 -46.38 -15.16
C LEU A 8 -4.25 -45.89 -15.10
N ALA A 9 -3.86 -44.88 -15.89
CA ALA A 9 -2.63 -44.12 -15.59
C ALA A 9 -2.55 -42.74 -16.30
N ILE A 10 -3.01 -41.71 -15.57
CA ILE A 10 -2.35 -40.42 -15.32
C ILE A 10 -2.05 -39.55 -16.56
N ALA A 11 -2.96 -38.62 -16.85
CA ALA A 11 -2.67 -37.41 -17.60
C ALA A 11 -1.84 -36.44 -16.71
N LEU A 12 -0.53 -36.34 -16.95
CA LEU A 12 0.30 -35.26 -16.40
C LEU A 12 -0.12 -33.94 -17.05
N MET A 13 -0.91 -33.14 -16.32
CA MET A 13 -1.06 -31.72 -16.64
C MET A 13 0.27 -31.02 -16.36
N VAL A 14 1.02 -30.72 -17.42
CA VAL A 14 2.16 -29.78 -17.37
C VAL A 14 1.58 -28.40 -17.10
N SER A 15 1.49 -28.03 -15.83
CA SER A 15 1.25 -26.65 -15.42
C SER A 15 2.51 -25.85 -15.74
N ALA A 16 2.58 -25.26 -16.93
CA ALA A 16 3.57 -24.24 -17.22
C ALA A 16 3.40 -23.12 -16.16
N PRO A 17 4.42 -22.82 -15.35
CA PRO A 17 4.36 -21.65 -14.49
C PRO A 17 4.31 -20.44 -15.41
N GLY A 18 3.12 -19.88 -15.60
CA GLY A 18 2.95 -18.57 -16.21
C GLY A 18 3.79 -17.61 -15.41
N ALA A 19 4.92 -17.16 -15.98
CA ALA A 19 5.78 -16.17 -15.37
C ALA A 19 4.93 -14.91 -15.18
N ALA A 20 4.41 -14.73 -13.97
CA ALA A 20 3.75 -13.50 -13.57
C ALA A 20 4.81 -12.41 -13.65
N GLN A 21 4.86 -11.72 -14.79
CA GLN A 21 5.79 -10.62 -14.98
C GLN A 21 5.38 -9.51 -14.00
N ALA A 22 6.15 -9.40 -12.92
CA ALA A 22 6.04 -8.29 -12.00
C ALA A 22 6.39 -7.01 -12.78
N ARG A 23 5.38 -6.19 -13.08
CA ARG A 23 5.62 -4.89 -13.71
C ARG A 23 6.39 -4.02 -12.71
N SER A 24 7.59 -3.59 -13.07
CA SER A 24 8.30 -2.55 -12.33
C SER A 24 7.88 -1.18 -12.86
N SER A 25 7.31 -0.33 -12.00
CA SER A 25 7.14 1.09 -12.28
C SER A 25 8.23 1.88 -11.55
N VAL A 26 8.74 2.94 -12.17
CA VAL A 26 9.50 3.96 -11.44
C VAL A 26 8.54 4.57 -10.42
N LEU A 27 8.89 4.48 -9.14
CA LEU A 27 8.14 5.11 -8.07
C LEU A 27 8.63 6.55 -7.96
N THR A 28 7.72 7.49 -8.19
CA THR A 28 7.98 8.92 -8.05
C THR A 28 7.07 9.46 -6.97
N ASP A 29 7.62 10.29 -6.08
CA ASP A 29 6.82 10.95 -5.07
C ASP A 29 5.83 11.93 -5.76
N PRO A 30 4.54 11.91 -5.37
CA PRO A 30 3.57 12.82 -5.95
C PRO A 30 3.84 14.26 -5.48
N PRO A 31 3.49 15.28 -6.28
CA PRO A 31 3.56 16.65 -5.82
C PRO A 31 2.53 16.91 -4.70
N PRO A 32 2.70 18.01 -3.92
CA PRO A 32 1.74 18.41 -2.90
C PRO A 32 0.32 18.57 -3.44
N VAL A 33 -0.67 18.07 -2.69
CA VAL A 33 -2.08 18.14 -3.03
C VAL A 33 -2.70 19.38 -2.41
N LYS A 34 -3.20 20.29 -3.25
CA LYS A 34 -3.90 21.52 -2.84
C LYS A 34 -5.40 21.26 -2.64
N PHE A 35 -6.00 21.86 -1.62
CA PHE A 35 -7.44 21.75 -1.35
C PHE A 35 -8.31 22.66 -2.25
N GLY A 36 -7.72 23.67 -2.89
CA GLY A 36 -8.44 24.69 -3.66
C GLY A 36 -9.08 25.79 -2.80
N CYS A 37 -9.12 25.62 -1.47
CA CYS A 37 -9.59 26.61 -0.52
C CYS A 37 -8.81 26.53 0.80
N GLN A 38 -9.07 27.46 1.72
CA GLN A 38 -8.54 27.39 3.08
C GLN A 38 -9.52 26.67 3.99
N LEU A 39 -9.07 25.59 4.63
CA LEU A 39 -9.83 24.78 5.58
C LEU A 39 -9.37 25.05 7.02
N PRO A 40 -10.27 24.99 8.02
CA PRO A 40 -9.87 25.02 9.43
C PRO A 40 -8.90 23.88 9.76
N MET A 41 -7.87 24.16 10.56
CA MET A 41 -6.83 23.17 10.90
C MET A 41 -7.43 21.88 11.49
N LYS A 42 -8.42 22.01 12.39
CA LYS A 42 -9.14 20.87 12.99
C LYS A 42 -9.84 20.01 11.93
N THR A 43 -10.40 20.63 10.90
CA THR A 43 -11.02 19.92 9.77
C THR A 43 -9.99 19.14 8.97
N VAL A 44 -8.84 19.76 8.66
CA VAL A 44 -7.73 19.09 7.95
C VAL A 44 -7.25 17.89 8.75
N GLN A 45 -7.01 18.05 10.06
CA GLN A 45 -6.57 16.97 10.93
C GLN A 45 -7.56 15.81 10.97
N ASN A 46 -8.84 16.11 11.17
CA ASN A 46 -9.90 15.09 11.23
C ASN A 46 -10.00 14.32 9.90
N LYS A 47 -9.99 15.03 8.77
CA LYS A 47 -10.12 14.42 7.44
C LYS A 47 -8.91 13.58 7.06
N LEU A 48 -7.69 14.04 7.37
CA LEU A 48 -6.48 13.24 7.18
C LEU A 48 -6.54 11.96 8.00
N LYS A 49 -6.82 12.03 9.30
CA LYS A 49 -6.91 10.83 10.15
C LYS A 49 -7.98 9.86 9.66
N GLN A 50 -9.16 10.36 9.28
CA GLN A 50 -10.23 9.55 8.69
C GLN A 50 -9.79 8.86 7.40
N ALA A 51 -9.08 9.55 6.50
CA ALA A 51 -8.60 8.99 5.25
C ALA A 51 -7.60 7.83 5.47
N PHE A 52 -6.67 7.99 6.42
CA PHE A 52 -5.74 6.92 6.81
C PHE A 52 -6.50 5.69 7.34
N ILE A 53 -7.39 5.88 8.31
CA ILE A 53 -8.17 4.79 8.92
C ILE A 53 -9.01 4.07 7.86
N LYS A 54 -9.72 4.81 7.01
CA LYS A 54 -10.56 4.23 5.94
C LYS A 54 -9.76 3.35 4.97
N ARG A 55 -8.46 3.61 4.81
CA ARG A 55 -7.55 2.85 3.96
C ARG A 55 -6.78 1.74 4.70
N GLY A 56 -7.12 1.47 5.97
CA GLY A 56 -6.44 0.46 6.79
C GLY A 56 -5.07 0.89 7.33
N TRP A 57 -4.78 2.20 7.32
CA TRP A 57 -3.56 2.73 7.88
C TRP A 57 -3.77 3.18 9.32
N THR A 58 -2.69 3.10 10.11
CA THR A 58 -2.58 3.78 11.40
C THR A 58 -1.95 5.16 11.19
N ALA A 59 -2.38 6.14 11.97
CA ALA A 59 -1.89 7.52 11.88
C ALA A 59 -1.56 8.07 13.27
N LYS A 60 -0.38 8.68 13.41
CA LYS A 60 0.09 9.33 14.64
C LYS A 60 0.48 10.78 14.35
N TRP A 61 -0.10 11.72 15.10
CA TRP A 61 0.34 13.11 15.06
C TRP A 61 1.71 13.24 15.71
N VAL A 62 2.61 13.99 15.07
CA VAL A 62 3.97 14.26 15.58
C VAL A 62 4.20 15.75 15.84
N GLY A 63 3.14 16.56 15.81
CA GLY A 63 3.20 18.01 16.00
C GLY A 63 3.54 18.78 14.71
N ASN A 64 3.45 20.11 14.78
CA ASN A 64 3.90 21.05 13.74
C ASN A 64 3.38 20.76 12.32
N GLY A 65 2.07 20.49 12.18
CA GLY A 65 1.47 20.21 10.87
C GLY A 65 1.99 18.91 10.25
N ARG A 66 2.29 17.90 11.06
CA ARG A 66 2.85 16.63 10.58
C ARG A 66 2.18 15.40 11.20
N LEU A 67 1.97 14.40 10.35
CA LEU A 67 1.37 13.11 10.67
C LEU A 67 2.27 12.00 10.13
N VAL A 68 2.46 10.94 10.90
CA VAL A 68 3.15 9.73 10.43
C VAL A 68 2.11 8.64 10.23
N GLY A 69 2.07 8.11 9.01
CA GLY A 69 1.21 7.02 8.60
C GLY A 69 1.96 5.70 8.51
N ARG A 70 1.34 4.60 8.95
CA ARG A 70 1.88 3.25 8.80
C ARG A 70 0.81 2.25 8.37
N ILE A 71 1.15 1.41 7.40
CA ILE A 71 0.35 0.25 7.00
C ILE A 71 1.20 -1.02 7.04
N LYS A 72 0.54 -2.14 7.35
CA LYS A 72 1.10 -3.48 7.19
C LYS A 72 0.29 -4.22 6.12
N VAL A 73 0.93 -4.62 5.03
CA VAL A 73 0.32 -5.31 3.90
C VAL A 73 0.62 -6.81 4.02
N ARG A 74 -0.44 -7.64 3.95
CA ARG A 74 -0.35 -9.12 4.02
C ARG A 74 0.46 -9.63 5.22
N ASN A 75 0.43 -8.88 6.33
CA ASN A 75 1.22 -9.12 7.55
C ASN A 75 2.74 -9.24 7.37
N LYS A 76 3.30 -8.86 6.21
CA LYS A 76 4.71 -9.10 5.85
C LYS A 76 5.47 -7.85 5.42
N HIS A 77 4.78 -6.86 4.87
CA HIS A 77 5.39 -5.65 4.32
C HIS A 77 4.91 -4.44 5.11
N THR A 78 5.82 -3.61 5.59
CA THR A 78 5.48 -2.38 6.29
C THR A 78 5.85 -1.19 5.43
N LEU A 79 4.94 -0.23 5.33
CA LEU A 79 5.22 1.08 4.72
C LEU A 79 4.97 2.17 5.75
N VAL A 80 5.89 3.12 5.82
CA VAL A 80 5.80 4.31 6.67
C VAL A 80 5.94 5.55 5.81
N VAL A 81 4.99 6.47 5.95
CA VAL A 81 4.97 7.76 5.26
C VAL A 81 4.94 8.91 6.27
N SER A 82 5.49 10.04 5.89
CA SER A 82 5.31 11.32 6.58
C SER A 82 4.37 12.19 5.76
N VAL A 83 3.39 12.80 6.42
CA VAL A 83 2.48 13.76 5.80
C VAL A 83 2.70 15.12 6.42
N LYS A 84 3.17 16.09 5.62
CA LYS A 84 3.19 17.50 5.99
C LYS A 84 1.87 18.12 5.55
N TYR A 85 1.24 18.95 6.38
CA TYR A 85 -0.04 19.55 6.04
C TYR A 85 -0.21 20.92 6.69
N ASN A 86 -1.04 21.74 6.06
CA ASN A 86 -1.50 23.02 6.58
C ASN A 86 -2.97 23.23 6.22
N THR A 87 -3.48 24.46 6.33
CA THR A 87 -4.88 24.79 6.04
C THR A 87 -5.22 24.79 4.54
N ARG A 88 -4.26 24.62 3.63
CA ARG A 88 -4.42 24.77 2.17
C ARG A 88 -3.98 23.56 1.36
N GLN A 89 -3.09 22.73 1.90
CA GLN A 89 -2.53 21.58 1.20
C GLN A 89 -2.00 20.52 2.16
N PHE A 90 -1.68 19.36 1.60
CA PHE A 90 -0.83 18.36 2.23
C PHE A 90 0.16 17.78 1.22
N ASP A 91 1.21 17.16 1.74
CA ASP A 91 2.27 16.53 0.98
C ASP A 91 2.66 15.22 1.65
N ILE A 92 2.92 14.17 0.86
CA ILE A 92 3.20 12.82 1.37
C ILE A 92 4.60 12.42 0.93
N ASP A 93 5.49 12.31 1.91
CA ASP A 93 6.85 11.83 1.72
C ASP A 93 6.95 10.35 2.09
N PHE A 94 7.65 9.55 1.27
CA PHE A 94 8.12 8.26 1.71
C PHE A 94 9.10 8.44 2.88
N LYS A 95 8.93 7.66 3.95
CA LYS A 95 9.83 7.71 5.10
C LYS A 95 10.65 6.43 5.26
N ASN A 96 9.99 5.28 5.24
CA ASN A 96 10.66 3.99 5.40
C ASN A 96 9.79 2.84 4.91
N SER A 97 10.41 1.71 4.62
CA SER A 97 9.72 0.46 4.38
C SER A 97 10.48 -0.75 4.91
N ASP A 98 9.73 -1.75 5.38
CA ASP A 98 10.26 -3.07 5.68
C ASP A 98 9.75 -4.05 4.63
N ASN A 99 10.67 -4.79 4.01
CA ASN A 99 10.36 -5.84 3.03
C ASN A 99 9.62 -5.34 1.76
N LEU A 100 9.68 -4.05 1.43
CA LEU A 100 9.19 -3.52 0.13
C LEU A 100 10.31 -3.38 -0.91
N LYS A 101 11.58 -3.65 -0.54
CA LYS A 101 12.78 -3.50 -1.41
C LYS A 101 12.82 -2.13 -2.12
N TYR A 102 12.33 -1.08 -1.46
CA TYR A 102 12.36 0.29 -1.95
C TYR A 102 13.33 1.12 -1.09
N ARG A 103 14.23 1.84 -1.76
CA ARG A 103 15.15 2.81 -1.16
C ARG A 103 15.00 4.10 -1.96
N VAL A 104 14.90 5.23 -1.26
CA VAL A 104 14.91 6.58 -1.85
C VAL A 104 16.34 6.94 -2.20
#